data_AF-A0A3N2RJU2-F1
#
_entry.id   AF-A0A3N2RJU2-F1
#
_cell.length_a   1.000
_cell.length_b   1.000
_cell.length_c   1.000
_cell.angle_alpha   90.00
_cell.angle_beta   90.00
_cell.angle_gamma   90.00
#
_symmetry.space_group_name_H-M   'P 1'
#
loop_
_entity.id
_entity.type
_entity.pdbx_description
1 polymer ?
#
loop_
_entity_poly.entity_id
_entity_poly.type
_entity_poly.pdbx_seq_one_letter_code
_entity_poly.pdbx_strand_id
1 'polypeptide(L)'
;SVIEANALMATALATQIKVVSEIIKTYDERIEALFDTLPDAELFKSLPGMGPCMGPRMLAALGDNRDRFNSAEEIQNYAGIAPVTERSGQKSWVHWRWQCAKFVRQTFVEWAAKTVNSSYWARLYYQGLREKGKSHQSAIRALAFKWIRIIYRCWKARTQYDEAKYLLALEARHSPLLKP
;
A
#
# COMPACT_ATOMS: atom_id res chain seq x y z
N SER A 1 26.39 38.18 -3.71
CA SER A 1 25.13 38.22 -4.47
C SER A 1 24.20 37.10 -4.01
N VAL A 2 22.87 37.27 -4.08
CA VAL A 2 21.89 36.18 -3.80
C VAL A 2 22.18 34.94 -4.67
N ILE A 3 22.70 35.15 -5.88
CA ILE A 3 23.08 34.08 -6.81
C ILE A 3 24.22 33.21 -6.26
N GLU A 4 25.25 33.83 -5.68
CA GLU A 4 26.41 33.10 -5.12
C GLU A 4 26.03 32.30 -3.88
N ALA A 5 25.18 32.86 -3.01
CA ALA A 5 24.68 32.16 -1.83
C ALA A 5 23.82 30.94 -2.21
N ASN A 6 22.92 31.08 -3.19
CA ASN A 6 22.11 29.97 -3.68
C ASN A 6 22.95 28.91 -4.40
N ALA A 7 23.98 29.31 -5.14
CA ALA A 7 24.91 28.38 -5.78
C ALA A 7 25.67 27.53 -4.75
N LEU A 8 26.16 28.16 -3.67
CA LEU A 8 26.81 27.47 -2.56
C LEU A 8 25.84 26.53 -1.82
N MET A 9 24.60 26.96 -1.60
CA MET A 9 23.57 26.11 -0.99
C MET A 9 23.25 24.89 -1.85
N ALA A 10 23.13 25.06 -3.17
CA ALA A 10 22.87 23.96 -4.10
C ALA A 10 24.01 22.93 -4.10
N THR A 11 25.27 23.37 -4.10
CA THR A 11 26.43 22.44 -4.05
C THR A 11 26.55 21.73 -2.71
N ALA A 12 26.25 22.42 -1.60
CA ALA A 12 26.18 21.80 -0.27
C ALA A 12 25.09 20.71 -0.20
N LEU A 13 23.87 21.00 -0.69
CA LEU A 13 22.78 20.02 -0.74
C LEU A 13 23.11 18.84 -1.65
N ALA A 14 23.71 19.09 -2.82
CA ALA A 14 24.13 18.02 -3.72
C ALA A 14 25.17 17.10 -3.08
N THR A 15 26.07 17.65 -2.26
CA THR A 15 27.06 16.87 -1.50
C THR A 15 26.37 15.98 -0.46
N GLN A 16 25.41 16.52 0.29
CA GLN A 16 24.63 15.76 1.26
C GLN A 16 23.80 14.64 0.61
N ILE A 17 23.16 14.91 -0.53
CA ILE A 17 22.38 13.90 -1.27
C ILE A 17 23.24 12.70 -1.66
N LYS A 18 24.48 12.92 -2.11
CA LYS A 18 25.39 11.84 -2.47
C LYS A 18 25.68 10.92 -1.28
N VAL A 19 26.09 11.51 -0.16
CA VAL A 19 26.39 10.78 1.08
C VAL A 19 25.17 10.00 1.58
N VAL A 20 24.00 10.65 1.64
CA VAL A 20 22.77 10.00 2.10
C VAL A 20 22.34 8.88 1.15
N SER A 21 22.57 9.02 -0.16
CA SER A 21 22.25 7.96 -1.14
C SER A 21 23.09 6.71 -0.94
N GLU A 22 24.39 6.86 -0.63
CA GLU A 22 25.27 5.74 -0.31
C GLU A 22 24.81 5.03 0.97
N ILE A 23 24.45 5.80 2.01
CA ILE A 23 23.94 5.26 3.27
C ILE A 23 22.62 4.51 3.04
N ILE A 24 21.68 5.08 2.27
CA ILE A 24 20.40 4.42 1.93
C ILE A 24 20.66 3.06 1.28
N LYS A 25 21.60 2.99 0.33
CA LYS A 25 21.95 1.73 -0.33
C LYS A 25 22.43 0.68 0.67
N THR A 26 23.30 1.06 1.62
CA THR A 26 23.75 0.15 2.69
C THR A 26 22.58 -0.36 3.54
N TYR A 27 21.62 0.50 3.88
CA TYR A 27 20.42 0.08 4.60
C TYR A 27 19.52 -0.83 3.77
N ASP A 28 19.33 -0.53 2.49
CA ASP A 28 18.50 -1.34 1.59
C ASP A 28 19.05 -2.78 1.49
N GLU A 29 20.37 -2.93 1.28
CA GLU A 29 21.03 -4.25 1.25
C GLU A 29 20.86 -5.00 2.57
N ARG A 30 20.99 -4.30 3.71
CA ARG A 30 20.82 -4.92 5.03
C ARG A 30 19.38 -5.32 5.32
N ILE A 31 18.42 -4.49 4.90
CA ILE A 31 16.99 -4.75 5.05
C ILE A 31 16.59 -5.95 4.21
N GLU A 32 17.05 -6.04 2.96
CA GLU A 32 16.77 -7.17 2.08
C GLU A 32 17.30 -8.48 2.68
N ALA A 33 18.57 -8.50 3.10
CA ALA A 33 19.17 -9.67 3.74
C ALA A 33 18.45 -10.09 5.03
N LEU A 34 18.03 -9.12 5.86
CA LEU A 34 17.28 -9.42 7.09
C LEU A 34 15.87 -9.91 6.79
N PHE A 35 15.17 -9.27 5.85
CA PHE A 35 13.80 -9.60 5.50
C PHE A 35 13.66 -11.06 5.10
N ASP A 36 14.60 -11.59 4.32
CA ASP A 36 14.59 -13.00 3.88
C ASP A 36 14.73 -14.01 5.03
N THR A 37 15.22 -13.59 6.19
CA THR A 37 15.30 -14.45 7.38
C THR A 37 14.00 -14.48 8.18
N LEU A 38 13.06 -13.58 7.91
CA LEU A 38 11.83 -13.44 8.70
C LEU A 38 10.77 -14.49 8.29
N PRO A 39 9.99 -15.03 9.24
CA PRO A 39 9.03 -16.09 8.95
C PRO A 39 7.95 -15.72 7.92
N ASP A 40 7.53 -14.46 7.89
CA ASP A 40 6.48 -13.96 6.99
C ASP A 40 7.03 -13.39 5.66
N ALA A 41 8.35 -13.53 5.37
CA ALA A 41 8.97 -12.98 4.17
C ALA A 41 8.29 -13.47 2.89
N GLU A 42 8.17 -14.79 2.73
CA GLU A 42 7.55 -15.43 1.57
C GLU A 42 6.06 -15.10 1.45
N LEU A 43 5.37 -14.88 2.57
CA LEU A 43 3.99 -14.39 2.56
C LEU A 43 3.89 -13.04 1.90
N PHE A 44 4.75 -12.09 2.26
CA PHE A 44 4.72 -10.77 1.64
C PHE A 44 5.25 -10.77 0.20
N LYS A 45 6.28 -11.57 -0.12
CA LYS A 45 6.80 -11.73 -1.49
C LYS A 45 5.77 -12.32 -2.47
N SER A 46 4.85 -13.18 -1.99
CA SER A 46 3.79 -13.74 -2.82
C SER A 46 2.78 -12.71 -3.37
N LEU A 47 2.76 -11.50 -2.80
CA LEU A 47 1.84 -10.44 -3.24
C LEU A 47 2.33 -9.78 -4.54
N PRO A 48 1.42 -9.43 -5.46
CA PRO A 48 1.80 -8.85 -6.74
C PRO A 48 2.46 -7.49 -6.56
N GLY A 49 3.50 -7.22 -7.35
CA GLY A 49 4.22 -5.95 -7.31
C GLY A 49 4.99 -5.69 -6.02
N MET A 50 5.17 -6.72 -5.18
CA MET A 50 6.03 -6.66 -4.01
C MET A 50 7.49 -6.78 -4.45
N GLY A 51 8.16 -5.64 -4.58
CA GLY A 51 9.61 -5.58 -4.84
C GLY A 51 10.43 -5.63 -3.55
N PRO A 52 11.77 -5.61 -3.65
CA PRO A 52 12.69 -5.75 -2.51
C PRO A 52 12.45 -4.69 -1.42
N CYS A 53 12.07 -3.46 -1.79
CA CYS A 53 11.75 -2.42 -0.80
C CYS A 53 10.33 -2.55 -0.21
N MET A 54 9.36 -3.07 -0.98
CA MET A 54 7.94 -3.01 -0.58
C MET A 54 7.56 -4.14 0.39
N GLY A 55 8.15 -5.33 0.24
CA GLY A 55 7.93 -6.47 1.13
C GLY A 55 8.29 -6.17 2.59
N PRO A 56 9.54 -5.76 2.89
CA PRO A 56 9.95 -5.37 4.23
C PRO A 56 9.12 -4.21 4.79
N ARG A 57 8.80 -3.23 3.95
CA ARG A 57 7.96 -2.08 4.32
C ARG A 57 6.55 -2.51 4.73
N MET A 58 5.96 -3.47 4.01
CA MET A 58 4.65 -4.02 4.34
C MET A 58 4.69 -4.85 5.63
N LEU A 59 5.74 -5.67 5.81
CA LEU A 59 5.97 -6.41 7.05
C LEU A 59 6.08 -5.45 8.24
N ALA A 60 6.87 -4.39 8.13
CA ALA A 60 6.98 -3.36 9.17
C ALA A 60 5.65 -2.62 9.43
N ALA A 61 4.83 -2.43 8.39
CA ALA A 61 3.54 -1.76 8.52
C ALA A 61 2.53 -2.58 9.33
N LEU A 62 2.42 -3.89 9.08
CA LEU A 62 1.52 -4.79 9.83
C LEU A 62 2.14 -5.24 11.16
N GLY A 63 3.43 -5.55 11.17
CA GLY A 63 4.14 -6.19 12.27
C GLY A 63 4.07 -7.72 12.23
N ASP A 64 4.87 -8.34 13.09
CA ASP A 64 4.89 -9.78 13.36
C ASP A 64 3.84 -10.21 14.40
N ASN A 65 3.48 -9.30 15.31
CA ASN A 65 2.40 -9.51 16.27
C ASN A 65 1.03 -9.50 15.59
N ARG A 66 0.44 -10.69 15.48
CA ARG A 66 -0.85 -10.93 14.83
C ARG A 66 -2.08 -10.49 15.63
N ASP A 67 -1.90 -10.19 16.90
CA ASP A 67 -2.96 -9.71 17.79
C ASP A 67 -3.02 -8.18 17.83
N ARG A 68 -2.10 -7.51 17.13
CA ARG A 68 -2.13 -6.05 16.94
C ARG A 68 -3.41 -5.56 16.27
N PHE A 69 -3.97 -6.36 15.36
CA PHE A 69 -5.20 -6.03 14.64
C PHE A 69 -6.18 -7.21 14.67
N ASN A 70 -7.40 -6.96 15.14
CA ASN A 70 -8.49 -7.93 15.22
C ASN A 70 -9.33 -7.97 13.94
N SER A 71 -9.21 -6.95 13.08
CA SER A 71 -9.92 -6.89 11.80
C SER A 71 -9.13 -6.13 10.73
N ALA A 72 -9.48 -6.39 9.47
CA ALA A 72 -8.96 -5.62 8.34
C ALA A 72 -9.38 -4.14 8.43
N GLU A 73 -10.55 -3.86 9.04
CA GLU A 73 -11.06 -2.50 9.21
C GLU A 73 -10.18 -1.68 10.15
N GLU A 74 -9.64 -2.28 11.21
CA GLU A 74 -8.67 -1.62 12.08
C GLU A 74 -7.42 -1.18 11.31
N ILE A 75 -6.91 -2.02 10.40
CA ILE A 75 -5.78 -1.65 9.53
C ILE A 75 -6.18 -0.51 8.57
N GLN A 76 -7.35 -0.60 7.95
CA GLN A 76 -7.85 0.46 7.05
C GLN A 76 -8.01 1.79 7.78
N ASN A 77 -8.46 1.77 9.03
CA ASN A 77 -8.59 2.97 9.87
C ASN A 77 -7.22 3.50 10.32
N TYR A 78 -6.32 2.63 10.78
CA TYR A 78 -4.97 2.98 11.21
C TYR A 78 -4.13 3.58 10.06
N ALA A 79 -4.18 2.97 8.88
CA ALA A 79 -3.57 3.50 7.65
C ALA A 79 -4.35 4.71 7.08
N GLY A 80 -5.52 5.02 7.64
CA GLY A 80 -6.42 6.06 7.16
C GLY A 80 -6.79 5.89 5.69
N ILE A 81 -6.96 4.65 5.23
CA ILE A 81 -7.47 4.28 3.90
C ILE A 81 -9.00 4.24 3.91
N ALA A 82 -9.59 3.81 5.03
CA ALA A 82 -11.04 3.94 5.24
C ALA A 82 -11.43 5.43 5.26
N PRO A 83 -12.48 5.82 4.51
CA PRO A 83 -13.00 7.17 4.55
C PRO A 83 -13.74 7.42 5.88
N VAL A 84 -13.80 8.68 6.28
CA VAL A 84 -14.62 9.15 7.41
C VAL A 84 -15.89 9.75 6.84
N THR A 85 -17.04 9.36 7.38
CA THR A 85 -18.33 9.95 7.07
C THR A 85 -18.77 10.77 8.26
N GLU A 86 -18.99 12.06 8.05
CA GLU A 86 -19.50 12.98 9.06
C GLU A 86 -20.91 13.40 8.68
N ARG A 87 -21.83 13.35 9.66
CA ARG A 87 -23.24 13.67 9.47
C ARG A 87 -23.70 14.62 10.57
N SER A 88 -24.39 15.68 10.19
CA SER A 88 -25.00 16.65 11.10
C SER A 88 -26.31 17.15 10.52
N GLY A 89 -27.43 16.89 11.19
CA GLY A 89 -28.77 17.17 10.70
C GLY A 89 -29.01 16.56 9.31
N GLN A 90 -29.31 17.40 8.32
CA GLN A 90 -29.50 16.99 6.92
C GLN A 90 -28.22 16.99 6.07
N LYS A 91 -27.06 17.34 6.65
CA LYS A 91 -25.78 17.37 5.93
C LYS A 91 -25.02 16.07 6.18
N SER A 92 -24.46 15.50 5.12
CA SER A 92 -23.54 14.37 5.16
C SER A 92 -22.39 14.65 4.22
N TRP A 93 -21.16 14.44 4.67
CA TRP A 93 -19.98 14.52 3.82
C TRP A 93 -19.01 13.37 4.11
N VAL A 94 -18.23 12.99 3.09
CA VAL A 94 -17.28 11.87 3.16
C VAL A 94 -15.91 12.40 2.81
N HIS A 95 -14.93 12.15 3.68
CA HIS A 95 -13.57 12.64 3.49
C HIS A 95 -12.53 11.64 3.93
N TRP A 96 -11.27 12.00 3.70
CA TRP A 96 -10.15 11.18 4.11
C TRP A 96 -9.85 11.39 5.59
N ARG A 97 -9.40 10.34 6.28
CA ARG A 97 -8.98 10.45 7.68
C ARG A 97 -7.71 11.29 7.78
N TRP A 98 -7.71 12.45 8.44
CA TRP A 98 -6.51 13.29 8.48
C TRP A 98 -5.45 12.76 9.45
N GLN A 99 -5.89 12.25 10.61
CA GLN A 99 -5.05 11.65 11.63
C GLN A 99 -4.88 10.15 11.38
N CYS A 100 -3.69 9.73 10.93
CA CYS A 100 -3.36 8.33 10.65
C CYS A 100 -1.84 8.13 10.61
N ALA A 101 -1.40 6.88 10.55
CA ALA A 101 -0.01 6.55 10.22
C ALA A 101 0.30 6.87 8.75
N LYS A 102 0.79 8.09 8.47
CA LYS A 102 1.03 8.60 7.10
C LYS A 102 1.96 7.72 6.27
N PHE A 103 3.00 7.15 6.88
CA PHE A 103 3.91 6.26 6.17
C PHE A 103 3.25 4.92 5.80
N VAL A 104 2.41 4.38 6.68
CA VAL A 104 1.65 3.15 6.43
C VAL A 104 0.59 3.38 5.34
N ARG A 105 -0.09 4.53 5.38
CA ARG A 105 -0.95 4.98 4.28
C ARG A 105 -0.20 4.95 2.94
N GLN A 106 0.95 5.64 2.90
CA GLN A 106 1.75 5.76 1.69
C GLN A 106 2.15 4.37 1.17
N THR A 107 2.55 3.46 2.07
CA THR A 107 2.86 2.06 1.76
C THR A 107 1.72 1.38 1.01
N PHE A 108 0.49 1.44 1.55
CA PHE A 108 -0.67 0.81 0.91
C PHE A 108 -1.06 1.48 -0.41
N VAL A 109 -0.99 2.80 -0.51
CA VAL A 109 -1.35 3.54 -1.73
C VAL A 109 -0.35 3.25 -2.85
N GLU A 110 0.95 3.32 -2.56
CA GLU A 110 2.01 3.05 -3.54
C GLU A 110 1.99 1.59 -4.00
N TRP A 111 1.85 0.65 -3.07
CA TRP A 111 1.74 -0.76 -3.43
C TRP A 111 0.49 -1.04 -4.26
N ALA A 112 -0.68 -0.54 -3.86
CA ALA A 112 -1.91 -0.70 -4.64
C ALA A 112 -1.76 -0.15 -6.07
N ALA A 113 -1.07 0.98 -6.26
CA ALA A 113 -0.75 1.50 -7.59
C ALA A 113 0.10 0.53 -8.41
N LYS A 114 1.12 -0.11 -7.81
CA LYS A 114 1.93 -1.14 -8.48
C LYS A 114 1.11 -2.37 -8.89
N THR A 115 0.11 -2.75 -8.09
CA THR A 115 -0.74 -3.92 -8.40
C THR A 115 -1.58 -3.76 -9.66
N VAL A 116 -1.88 -2.52 -10.10
CA VAL A 116 -2.60 -2.27 -11.37
C VAL A 116 -1.88 -2.87 -12.58
N ASN A 117 -0.55 -2.94 -12.51
CA ASN A 117 0.26 -3.46 -13.61
C ASN A 117 0.64 -4.94 -13.42
N SER A 118 0.44 -5.51 -12.24
CA SER A 118 0.92 -6.86 -11.89
C SER A 118 -0.17 -7.84 -11.46
N SER A 119 -1.40 -7.39 -11.24
CA SER A 119 -2.55 -8.23 -10.91
C SER A 119 -3.71 -7.96 -11.87
N TYR A 120 -4.30 -9.04 -12.36
CA TYR A 120 -5.40 -9.01 -13.32
C TYR A 120 -6.66 -8.36 -12.72
N TRP A 121 -7.12 -8.83 -11.56
CA TRP A 121 -8.33 -8.28 -10.95
C TRP A 121 -8.13 -6.83 -10.48
N ALA A 122 -6.91 -6.50 -10.02
CA ALA A 122 -6.59 -5.14 -9.56
C ALA A 122 -6.67 -4.15 -10.72
N ARG A 123 -6.19 -4.55 -11.90
CA ARG A 123 -6.32 -3.77 -13.14
C ARG A 123 -7.77 -3.54 -13.53
N LEU A 124 -8.57 -4.60 -13.59
CA LEU A 124 -10.00 -4.51 -13.93
C LEU A 124 -10.73 -3.59 -12.94
N TYR A 125 -10.47 -3.75 -11.65
CA TYR A 125 -11.12 -2.95 -10.62
C TYR A 125 -10.76 -1.46 -10.75
N TYR A 126 -9.48 -1.18 -10.98
CA TYR A 126 -9.01 0.18 -11.22
C TYR A 126 -9.65 0.79 -12.47
N GLN A 127 -9.63 0.09 -13.61
CA GLN A 127 -10.19 0.56 -14.87
C GLN A 127 -11.69 0.83 -14.76
N GLY A 128 -12.46 -0.10 -14.19
CA GLY A 128 -13.90 0.09 -13.99
C GLY A 128 -14.25 1.27 -13.08
N LEU A 129 -13.36 1.69 -12.16
CA LEU A 129 -13.55 2.93 -11.40
C LEU A 129 -13.21 4.18 -12.23
N ARG A 130 -12.19 4.11 -13.09
CA ARG A 130 -11.79 5.20 -13.99
C ARG A 130 -12.89 5.48 -15.02
N GLU A 131 -13.49 4.44 -15.58
CA GLU A 131 -14.62 4.53 -16.52
C GLU A 131 -15.86 5.16 -15.87
N LYS A 132 -16.07 4.90 -14.57
CA LYS A 132 -17.12 5.57 -13.77
C LYS A 132 -16.78 7.02 -13.37
N GLY A 133 -15.76 7.62 -13.98
CA GLY A 133 -15.34 9.00 -13.74
C GLY A 133 -14.59 9.25 -12.43
N LYS A 134 -14.21 8.21 -11.66
CA LYS A 134 -13.44 8.41 -10.43
C LYS A 134 -12.01 8.82 -10.76
N SER A 135 -11.45 9.80 -10.06
CA SER A 135 -10.05 10.22 -10.24
C SER A 135 -9.06 9.08 -9.99
N HIS A 136 -7.86 9.15 -10.58
CA HIS A 136 -6.80 8.15 -10.38
C HIS A 136 -6.55 7.88 -8.88
N GLN A 137 -6.36 8.95 -8.11
CA GLN A 137 -6.11 8.85 -6.67
C GLN A 137 -7.27 8.21 -5.91
N SER A 138 -8.52 8.47 -6.33
CA SER A 138 -9.70 7.83 -5.74
C SER A 138 -9.74 6.32 -6.05
N ALA A 139 -9.45 5.94 -7.29
CA ALA A 139 -9.43 4.56 -7.73
C ALA A 139 -8.33 3.74 -7.02
N ILE A 140 -7.12 4.29 -6.90
CA ILE A 140 -6.01 3.63 -6.16
C ILE A 140 -6.36 3.44 -4.69
N ARG A 141 -6.96 4.43 -4.03
CA ARG A 141 -7.37 4.29 -2.61
C ARG A 141 -8.46 3.24 -2.42
N ALA A 142 -9.43 3.19 -3.33
CA ALA A 142 -10.47 2.14 -3.29
C ALA A 142 -9.85 0.74 -3.52
N LEU A 143 -8.83 0.64 -4.39
CA LEU A 143 -8.09 -0.59 -4.60
C LEU A 143 -7.28 -0.97 -3.35
N ALA A 144 -6.56 -0.03 -2.72
CA ALA A 144 -5.88 -0.24 -1.44
C ALA A 144 -6.84 -0.73 -0.35
N PHE A 145 -8.05 -0.17 -0.28
CA PHE A 145 -9.09 -0.61 0.66
C PHE A 145 -9.41 -2.10 0.48
N LYS A 146 -9.56 -2.58 -0.75
CA LYS A 146 -9.78 -4.02 -1.03
C LYS A 146 -8.56 -4.86 -0.67
N TRP A 147 -7.37 -4.42 -1.07
CA TRP A 147 -6.13 -5.14 -0.81
C TRP A 147 -5.84 -5.36 0.67
N ILE A 148 -6.11 -4.37 1.53
CA ILE A 148 -5.92 -4.52 2.98
C ILE A 148 -6.73 -5.69 3.54
N ARG A 149 -7.94 -5.93 3.03
CA ARG A 149 -8.75 -7.08 3.45
C ARG A 149 -8.14 -8.40 3.01
N ILE A 150 -7.53 -8.45 1.83
CA ILE A 150 -6.87 -9.65 1.31
C ILE A 150 -5.60 -9.93 2.13
N ILE A 151 -4.72 -8.94 2.27
CA ILE A 151 -3.51 -9.06 3.08
C ILE A 151 -3.86 -9.45 4.51
N TYR A 152 -4.84 -8.81 5.14
CA TYR A 152 -5.23 -9.16 6.51
C TYR A 152 -5.57 -10.65 6.66
N ARG A 153 -6.29 -11.23 5.68
CA ARG A 153 -6.66 -12.65 5.71
C ARG A 153 -5.44 -13.55 5.46
N CYS A 154 -4.62 -13.24 4.46
CA CYS A 154 -3.38 -13.96 4.19
C CYS A 154 -2.44 -13.92 5.41
N TRP A 155 -2.23 -12.71 5.95
CA TRP A 155 -1.47 -12.46 7.16
C TRP A 155 -2.01 -13.32 8.28
N LYS A 156 -3.23 -13.11 8.82
CA LYS A 156 -3.76 -13.90 9.96
C LYS A 156 -3.70 -15.42 9.75
N ALA A 157 -3.95 -15.92 8.54
CA ALA A 157 -3.93 -17.35 8.24
C ALA A 157 -2.54 -17.95 7.96
N ARG A 158 -1.48 -17.12 7.86
CA ARG A 158 -0.13 -17.55 7.43
C ARG A 158 -0.13 -18.20 6.05
N THR A 159 -0.99 -17.71 5.17
CA THR A 159 -1.11 -18.24 3.80
C THR A 159 -0.61 -17.22 2.79
N GLN A 160 0.24 -17.65 1.89
CA GLN A 160 0.64 -16.87 0.72
C GLN A 160 -0.59 -16.48 -0.11
N TYR A 161 -0.49 -15.34 -0.79
CA TYR A 161 -1.51 -14.89 -1.72
C TYR A 161 -1.46 -15.71 -3.00
N ASP A 162 -2.63 -16.12 -3.48
CA ASP A 162 -2.81 -16.80 -4.76
C ASP A 162 -3.95 -16.08 -5.51
N GLU A 163 -3.60 -15.48 -6.64
CA GLU A 163 -4.54 -14.73 -7.47
C GLU A 163 -5.60 -15.63 -8.12
N ALA A 164 -5.25 -16.85 -8.54
CA ALA A 164 -6.20 -17.77 -9.12
C ALA A 164 -7.27 -18.18 -8.10
N LYS A 165 -6.83 -18.49 -6.87
CA LYS A 165 -7.76 -18.77 -5.75
C LYS A 165 -8.68 -17.59 -5.47
N TYR A 166 -8.17 -16.36 -5.52
CA TYR A 166 -8.98 -15.17 -5.32
C TYR A 166 -10.00 -14.95 -6.45
N LEU A 167 -9.60 -15.16 -7.71
CA LEU A 167 -10.47 -15.05 -8.88
C LEU A 167 -11.60 -16.08 -8.86
N LEU A 168 -11.29 -17.35 -8.55
CA LEU A 168 -12.30 -18.41 -8.39
C LEU A 168 -13.31 -18.06 -7.29
N ALA A 169 -12.85 -17.48 -6.18
CA ALA A 169 -13.73 -17.04 -5.11
C ALA A 169 -14.62 -15.85 -5.52
N LEU A 170 -14.16 -14.98 -6.43
CA LEU A 170 -14.96 -13.89 -6.99
C LEU A 170 -16.02 -14.41 -7.96
N GLU A 171 -15.67 -15.38 -8.79
CA GLU A 171 -16.57 -16.04 -9.74
C GLU A 171 -17.69 -16.79 -9.02
N ALA A 172 -17.34 -17.61 -8.02
CA ALA A 172 -18.30 -18.35 -7.18
C ALA A 172 -19.29 -17.43 -6.43
N ARG A 173 -18.93 -16.16 -6.22
CA ARG A 173 -19.77 -15.14 -5.59
C ARG A 173 -20.49 -14.25 -6.60
N HIS A 174 -20.42 -14.57 -7.89
CA HIS A 174 -20.99 -13.79 -8.99
C HIS A 174 -20.60 -12.32 -8.96
N SER A 175 -19.33 -12.04 -8.60
CA SER A 175 -18.82 -10.68 -8.48
C SER A 175 -19.03 -9.92 -9.78
N PRO A 176 -19.57 -8.68 -9.73
CA PRO A 176 -19.71 -7.86 -10.94
C PRO A 176 -18.35 -7.42 -11.52
N LEU A 177 -17.24 -7.68 -10.82
CA LEU A 177 -15.90 -7.37 -11.31
C LEU A 177 -15.47 -8.25 -12.50
N LEU A 178 -15.97 -9.48 -12.57
CA LEU A 178 -15.61 -10.44 -13.62
C LEU A 178 -16.68 -10.51 -14.72
N LYS A 179 -17.73 -9.69 -14.62
CA LYS A 179 -18.73 -9.58 -15.68
C LYS A 179 -18.19 -8.63 -16.76
N PRO A 180 -18.27 -9.00 -18.05
CA PRO A 180 -17.89 -8.12 -19.15
C PRO A 180 -18.73 -6.85 -19.20
#